data_AF-A0A7X2ST60-F1
#
_entry.id   AF-A0A7X2ST60-F1
#
_cell.length_a   1.000
_cell.length_b   1.000
_cell.length_c   1.000
_cell.angle_alpha   90.00
_cell.angle_beta   90.00
_cell.angle_gamma   90.00
#
_symmetry.space_group_name_H-M   'P 1'
#
loop_
_entity.id
_entity.type
_entity.pdbx_description
1 polymer ?
#
loop_
_entity_poly.entity_id
_entity_poly.type
_entity_poly.pdbx_seq_one_letter_code
_entity_poly.pdbx_strand_id
1 'polypeptide(L)'
;MKQLSIDELIELRKEPEWFKAKRNEAKQLIETTKLPSFQKIKYHDWNINVDGTTVIDNQPEFDTNADVYQYASDKAQIKLPQEFLDKGVIVEDFEDALVNHEDIMKKYFMEKGLKMDDNRLLAEHVANLQSGVLVYVPKNVDLETPLTCEYIQNSRVEGDYVHHVLIVTEA
;
A
#
# COMPACT_ATOMS: atom_id res chain seq x y z
N MET A 1 -20.76 -5.39 -4.33
CA MET A 1 -20.16 -4.25 -3.60
C MET A 1 -20.63 -4.33 -2.18
N LYS A 2 -19.69 -4.51 -1.26
CA LYS A 2 -19.95 -4.57 0.17
C LYS A 2 -19.07 -3.53 0.86
N GLN A 3 -19.69 -2.63 1.62
CA GLN A 3 -18.93 -1.74 2.50
C GLN A 3 -18.37 -2.57 3.65
N LEU A 4 -17.08 -2.45 3.89
CA LEU A 4 -16.40 -3.07 5.00
C LEU A 4 -15.69 -1.99 5.82
N SER A 5 -15.77 -2.14 7.13
CA SER A 5 -14.81 -1.50 8.02
C SER A 5 -13.42 -2.07 7.76
N ILE A 6 -12.38 -1.29 8.09
CA ILE A 6 -11.00 -1.76 7.98
C ILE A 6 -10.76 -2.99 8.87
N ASP A 7 -11.42 -3.08 10.02
CA ASP A 7 -11.29 -4.24 10.91
C ASP A 7 -11.87 -5.52 10.29
N GLU A 8 -13.00 -5.42 9.59
CA GLU A 8 -13.55 -6.55 8.82
C GLU A 8 -12.64 -6.95 7.65
N LEU A 9 -11.99 -5.97 7.01
CA LEU A 9 -11.04 -6.22 5.92
C LEU A 9 -9.80 -6.97 6.42
N ILE A 10 -9.26 -6.57 7.58
CA ILE A 10 -8.11 -7.21 8.22
C ILE A 10 -8.39 -8.69 8.52
N GLU A 11 -9.57 -8.98 9.07
CA GLU A 11 -9.98 -10.35 9.39
C GLU A 11 -10.23 -11.19 8.13
N LEU A 12 -10.83 -10.60 7.10
CA LEU A 12 -11.04 -11.26 5.80
C LEU A 12 -9.71 -11.68 5.16
N ARG A 13 -8.71 -10.81 5.22
CA ARG A 13 -7.38 -11.00 4.59
C ARG A 13 -6.40 -11.80 5.42
N LYS A 14 -6.74 -12.09 6.69
CA LYS A 14 -5.88 -12.84 7.63
C LYS A 14 -4.48 -12.22 7.74
N GLU A 15 -4.43 -10.90 7.91
CA GLU A 15 -3.15 -10.19 8.06
C GLU A 15 -2.30 -10.76 9.21
N PRO A 16 -0.97 -10.74 9.10
CA PRO A 16 -0.10 -11.25 10.15
C PRO A 16 -0.17 -10.37 11.40
N GLU A 17 -0.05 -11.00 12.58
CA GLU A 17 -0.23 -10.34 13.89
C GLU A 17 0.73 -9.15 14.10
N TRP A 18 1.94 -9.20 13.55
CA TRP A 18 2.89 -8.10 13.66
C TRP A 18 2.38 -6.84 12.96
N PHE A 19 1.67 -6.99 11.83
CA PHE A 19 1.15 -5.85 11.09
C PHE A 19 -0.12 -5.31 11.72
N LYS A 20 -0.98 -6.19 12.27
CA LYS A 20 -2.11 -5.79 13.11
C LYS A 20 -1.65 -4.93 14.30
N ALA A 21 -0.57 -5.31 14.96
CA ALA A 21 0.02 -4.50 16.03
C ALA A 21 0.46 -3.11 15.54
N LYS A 22 1.12 -3.04 14.37
CA LYS A 22 1.54 -1.77 13.77
C LYS A 22 0.35 -0.88 13.39
N ARG A 23 -0.75 -1.45 12.87
CA ARG A 23 -2.01 -0.71 12.63
C ARG A 23 -2.63 -0.17 13.91
N ASN A 24 -2.65 -0.96 14.98
CA ASN A 24 -3.19 -0.52 16.28
C ASN A 24 -2.37 0.60 16.91
N GLU A 25 -1.04 0.55 16.78
CA GLU A 25 -0.16 1.65 17.19
C GLU A 25 -0.46 2.91 16.36
N ALA A 26 -0.61 2.77 15.04
CA ALA A 26 -1.00 3.88 14.17
C ALA A 26 -2.35 4.49 14.57
N LYS A 27 -3.36 3.69 14.94
CA LYS A 27 -4.64 4.18 15.45
C LYS A 27 -4.49 5.05 16.70
N GLN A 28 -3.60 4.68 17.62
CA GLN A 28 -3.31 5.50 18.82
C GLN A 28 -2.58 6.80 18.46
N LEU A 29 -1.69 6.74 17.47
CA LEU A 29 -0.97 7.92 16.98
C LEU A 29 -1.90 8.94 16.32
N ILE A 30 -2.99 8.51 15.67
CA ILE A 30 -3.97 9.42 15.04
C ILE A 30 -4.53 10.44 16.04
N GLU A 31 -4.81 10.01 17.28
CA GLU A 31 -5.38 10.88 18.32
C GLU A 31 -4.39 11.92 18.85
N THR A 32 -3.09 11.61 18.81
CA THR A 32 -2.04 12.39 19.48
C THR A 32 -1.21 13.23 18.51
N THR A 33 -1.05 12.77 17.27
CA THR A 33 -0.26 13.44 16.25
C THR A 33 -1.05 14.57 15.59
N LYS A 34 -0.32 15.59 15.12
CA LYS A 34 -0.92 16.74 14.44
C LYS A 34 -0.92 16.50 12.93
N LEU A 35 -1.89 17.14 12.27
CA LEU A 35 -1.87 17.22 10.81
C LEU A 35 -0.64 18.00 10.32
N PRO A 36 0.00 17.59 9.20
CA PRO A 36 1.20 18.21 8.69
C PRO A 36 0.91 19.57 8.04
N SER A 37 1.63 20.62 8.44
CA SER A 37 1.43 21.94 7.87
C SER A 37 2.06 22.09 6.47
N PHE A 38 1.23 22.38 5.47
CA PHE A 38 1.69 22.73 4.13
C PHE A 38 1.67 24.26 3.95
N GLN A 39 2.83 24.88 3.72
CA GLN A 39 2.96 26.34 3.68
C GLN A 39 2.05 27.04 2.66
N LYS A 40 1.69 26.36 1.56
CA LYS A 40 0.95 26.93 0.43
C LYS A 40 -0.47 26.38 0.26
N ILE A 41 -0.90 25.45 1.12
CA ILE A 41 -2.19 24.74 0.96
C ILE A 41 -2.97 24.86 2.26
N LYS A 42 -4.19 25.41 2.18
CA LYS A 42 -5.14 25.42 3.29
C LYS A 42 -6.02 24.18 3.18
N TYR A 43 -5.69 23.17 3.98
CA TYR A 43 -6.37 21.86 3.96
C TYR A 43 -7.14 21.58 5.27
N HIS A 44 -7.11 22.49 6.25
CA HIS A 44 -7.70 22.28 7.57
C HIS A 44 -9.23 22.15 7.53
N ASP A 45 -9.87 22.65 6.48
CA ASP A 45 -11.32 22.54 6.25
C ASP A 45 -11.70 21.30 5.42
N TRP A 46 -10.72 20.49 4.99
CA TRP A 46 -10.99 19.29 4.21
C TRP A 46 -11.41 18.14 5.13
N ASN A 47 -12.40 17.36 4.71
CA ASN A 47 -12.73 16.12 5.39
C ASN A 47 -11.69 15.05 5.01
N ILE A 48 -10.67 14.87 5.86
CA ILE A 48 -9.56 13.93 5.64
C ILE A 48 -9.71 12.66 6.51
N ASN A 49 -10.86 12.51 7.20
CA ASN A 49 -11.11 11.29 7.95
C ASN A 49 -11.37 10.14 6.97
N VAL A 50 -10.78 8.99 7.26
CA VAL A 50 -10.91 7.77 6.47
C VAL A 50 -11.98 6.89 7.13
N ASP A 51 -13.08 6.63 6.44
CA ASP A 51 -14.30 6.04 7.00
C ASP A 51 -14.60 4.63 6.46
N GLY A 52 -13.67 4.02 5.72
CA GLY A 52 -13.70 2.60 5.38
C GLY A 52 -13.44 2.30 3.90
N THR A 53 -13.64 1.03 3.53
CA THR A 53 -13.41 0.58 2.15
C THR A 53 -14.65 -0.06 1.54
N THR A 54 -14.72 -0.05 0.22
CA THR A 54 -15.68 -0.87 -0.52
C THR A 54 -14.94 -1.95 -1.29
N VAL A 55 -15.32 -3.20 -1.05
CA VAL A 55 -14.83 -4.32 -1.85
C VAL A 55 -15.70 -4.47 -3.10
N ILE A 56 -15.04 -4.58 -4.26
CA ILE A 56 -15.67 -4.66 -5.57
C ILE A 56 -15.61 -6.11 -6.06
N ASP A 57 -16.74 -6.82 -6.01
CA ASP A 57 -16.77 -8.26 -6.34
C ASP A 57 -16.56 -8.58 -7.84
N ASN A 58 -16.88 -7.64 -8.74
CA ASN A 58 -16.80 -7.82 -10.19
C ASN A 58 -15.93 -6.74 -10.82
N GLN A 59 -14.69 -7.12 -11.14
CA GLN A 59 -13.73 -6.23 -11.77
C GLN A 59 -14.01 -6.09 -13.26
N PRO A 60 -13.83 -4.88 -13.84
CA PRO A 60 -13.68 -4.76 -15.27
C PRO A 60 -12.35 -5.42 -15.68
N GLU A 61 -12.34 -6.18 -16.77
CA GLU A 61 -11.09 -6.55 -17.43
C GLU A 61 -10.51 -5.30 -18.11
N PHE A 62 -9.26 -5.00 -17.81
CA PHE A 62 -8.52 -3.94 -18.48
C PHE A 62 -7.41 -4.55 -19.32
N ASP A 63 -7.37 -4.15 -20.59
CA ASP A 63 -6.28 -4.49 -21.50
C ASP A 63 -5.11 -3.54 -21.20
N THR A 64 -4.15 -4.03 -20.43
CA THR A 64 -2.94 -3.30 -20.05
C THR A 64 -1.70 -4.12 -20.36
N ASN A 65 -0.64 -3.41 -20.76
CA ASN A 65 0.70 -3.97 -20.97
C ASN A 65 1.61 -3.73 -19.76
N ALA A 66 1.08 -3.20 -18.65
CA ALA A 66 1.86 -2.95 -17.45
C ALA A 66 2.28 -4.26 -16.77
N ASP A 67 3.48 -4.27 -16.20
CA ASP A 67 4.01 -5.41 -15.44
C ASP A 67 3.24 -5.60 -14.12
N VAL A 68 2.78 -4.49 -13.53
CA VAL A 68 1.94 -4.47 -12.33
C VAL A 68 0.67 -3.70 -12.65
N TYR A 69 -0.45 -4.34 -12.36
CA TYR A 69 -1.77 -3.74 -12.53
C TYR A 69 -2.60 -3.93 -11.27
N GLN A 70 -3.18 -2.85 -10.74
CA GLN A 70 -4.08 -2.93 -9.59
C GLN A 70 -5.29 -2.02 -9.78
N TYR A 71 -6.46 -2.59 -9.57
CA TYR A 71 -7.74 -1.91 -9.63
C TYR A 71 -8.31 -1.75 -8.23
N ALA A 72 -8.60 -0.50 -7.84
CA ALA A 72 -9.04 -0.15 -6.50
C ALA A 72 -8.15 -0.81 -5.43
N SER A 73 -8.76 -1.36 -4.37
CA SER A 73 -8.03 -1.97 -3.26
C SER A 73 -7.88 -3.48 -3.40
N ASP A 74 -8.02 -4.02 -4.61
CA ASP A 74 -7.90 -5.45 -4.86
C ASP A 74 -6.45 -5.91 -5.01
N LYS A 75 -6.27 -7.22 -5.03
CA LYS A 75 -4.95 -7.84 -5.20
C LYS A 75 -4.31 -7.42 -6.53
N ALA A 76 -3.04 -7.02 -6.47
CA ALA A 76 -2.28 -6.65 -7.65
C ALA A 76 -2.08 -7.86 -8.58
N GLN A 77 -2.32 -7.65 -9.88
CA GLN A 77 -1.93 -8.58 -10.93
C GLN A 77 -0.51 -8.25 -11.37
N ILE A 78 0.38 -9.24 -11.28
CA ILE A 78 1.81 -9.06 -11.51
C ILE A 78 2.26 -10.03 -12.60
N LYS A 79 2.83 -9.48 -13.67
CA LYS A 79 3.37 -10.19 -14.84
C LYS A 79 4.74 -9.63 -15.13
N LEU A 80 5.75 -10.15 -14.44
CA LEU A 80 7.12 -9.68 -14.62
C LEU A 80 7.78 -10.29 -15.87
N PRO A 81 8.63 -9.52 -16.57
CA PRO A 81 9.54 -10.07 -17.56
C PRO A 81 10.47 -11.11 -16.93
N GLN A 82 10.82 -12.15 -17.70
CA GLN A 82 11.71 -13.21 -17.22
C GLN A 82 13.07 -12.65 -16.73
N GLU A 83 13.56 -11.59 -17.38
CA GLU A 83 14.81 -10.93 -16.98
C GLU A 83 14.79 -10.38 -15.54
N PHE A 84 13.64 -9.99 -15.02
CA PHE A 84 13.52 -9.46 -13.65
C PHE A 84 13.59 -10.61 -12.65
N LEU A 85 12.91 -11.71 -12.96
CA LEU A 85 12.93 -12.93 -12.16
C LEU A 85 14.35 -13.52 -12.11
N ASP A 86 15.04 -13.57 -13.25
CA ASP A 86 16.42 -14.09 -13.36
C ASP A 86 17.42 -13.25 -12.56
N LYS A 87 17.15 -11.94 -12.42
CA LYS A 87 17.94 -11.00 -11.61
C LYS A 87 17.54 -11.00 -10.12
N GLY A 88 16.55 -11.80 -9.73
CA GLY A 88 16.08 -11.89 -8.34
C GLY A 88 15.28 -10.68 -7.87
N VAL A 89 14.73 -9.89 -8.80
CA VAL A 89 13.79 -8.81 -8.47
C VAL A 89 12.52 -9.42 -7.90
N ILE A 90 12.05 -8.85 -6.81
CA ILE A 90 10.80 -9.25 -6.17
C ILE A 90 9.78 -8.15 -6.43
N VAL A 91 8.68 -8.51 -7.07
CA VAL A 91 7.47 -7.67 -7.11
C VAL A 91 6.32 -8.51 -6.61
N GLU A 92 5.70 -8.09 -5.52
CA GLU A 92 4.66 -8.85 -4.88
C GLU A 92 3.55 -7.94 -4.34
N ASP A 93 2.31 -8.44 -4.37
CA ASP A 93 1.18 -7.77 -3.75
C ASP A 93 1.44 -7.55 -2.26
N PHE A 94 0.97 -6.43 -1.73
CA PHE A 94 1.20 -6.04 -0.35
C PHE A 94 0.78 -7.12 0.67
N GLU A 95 -0.38 -7.77 0.47
CA GLU A 95 -0.86 -8.77 1.43
C GLU A 95 0.07 -9.98 1.49
N ASP A 96 0.52 -10.46 0.33
CA ASP A 96 1.45 -11.57 0.23
C ASP A 96 2.84 -11.17 0.77
N ALA A 97 3.30 -9.96 0.44
CA ALA A 97 4.59 -9.43 0.90
C ALA A 97 4.68 -9.32 2.43
N LEU A 98 3.58 -9.02 3.12
CA LEU A 98 3.53 -9.00 4.60
C LEU A 98 3.84 -10.37 5.22
N VAL A 99 3.57 -11.46 4.49
CA VAL A 99 3.76 -12.85 4.94
C VAL A 99 5.05 -13.44 4.39
N ASN A 100 5.28 -13.32 3.08
CA ASN A 100 6.39 -13.95 2.37
C ASN A 100 7.71 -13.19 2.55
N HIS A 101 7.65 -11.88 2.78
CA HIS A 101 8.79 -10.97 2.88
C HIS A 101 8.74 -10.11 4.14
N GLU A 102 8.32 -10.72 5.25
CA GLU A 102 8.16 -10.07 6.55
C GLU A 102 9.44 -9.32 7.00
N ASP A 103 10.61 -9.87 6.72
CA ASP A 103 11.91 -9.29 7.07
C ASP A 103 12.17 -7.97 6.32
N ILE A 104 11.86 -7.92 5.02
CA ILE A 104 11.95 -6.73 4.18
C ILE A 104 10.92 -5.71 4.65
N MET A 105 9.66 -6.14 4.81
CA MET A 105 8.57 -5.27 5.23
C MET A 105 8.85 -4.63 6.59
N LYS A 106 9.25 -5.41 7.61
CA LYS A 106 9.58 -4.88 8.93
C LYS A 106 10.79 -3.94 8.93
N LYS A 107 11.76 -4.16 8.03
CA LYS A 107 12.98 -3.34 7.97
C LYS A 107 12.76 -1.97 7.31
N TYR A 108 11.85 -1.90 6.34
CA TYR A 108 11.72 -0.72 5.47
C TYR A 108 10.36 -0.03 5.55
N PHE A 109 9.25 -0.76 5.72
CA PHE A 109 7.91 -0.18 5.75
C PHE A 109 7.72 0.74 6.96
N MET A 110 7.62 2.04 6.66
CA MET A 110 7.47 3.11 7.65
C MET A 110 8.62 3.23 8.67
N GLU A 111 9.82 2.77 8.29
CA GLU A 111 11.02 2.81 9.16
C GLU A 111 12.14 3.72 8.64
N LYS A 112 12.38 3.70 7.32
CA LYS A 112 13.54 4.37 6.71
C LYS A 112 13.19 5.65 5.95
N GLY A 113 12.11 5.64 5.17
CA GLY A 113 11.70 6.79 4.36
C GLY A 113 10.87 7.79 5.15
N LEU A 114 9.71 7.34 5.62
CA LEU A 114 8.78 8.09 6.44
C LEU A 114 8.46 7.25 7.68
N LYS A 115 8.17 7.88 8.81
CA LYS A 115 7.68 7.17 9.99
C LYS A 115 6.23 7.48 10.24
N MET A 116 5.52 6.52 10.82
CA MET A 116 4.08 6.68 11.05
C MET A 116 3.76 7.72 12.13
N ASP A 117 4.70 8.04 13.02
CA ASP A 117 4.57 9.05 14.07
C ASP A 117 4.97 10.47 13.63
N ASP A 118 5.50 10.64 12.41
CA ASP A 118 5.94 11.95 11.90
C ASP A 118 4.76 12.95 11.80
N ASN A 119 3.56 12.48 11.42
CA ASN A 119 2.33 13.28 11.42
C ASN A 119 1.07 12.41 11.30
N ARG A 120 -0.09 13.02 11.55
CA ARG A 120 -1.39 12.33 11.54
C ARG A 120 -1.74 11.66 10.21
N LEU A 121 -1.40 12.24 9.06
CA LEU A 121 -1.72 11.62 7.76
C LEU A 121 -0.97 10.31 7.55
N LEU A 122 0.25 10.18 8.08
CA LEU A 122 1.02 8.95 8.01
C LEU A 122 0.49 7.88 8.98
N ALA A 123 0.02 8.29 10.15
CA ALA A 123 -0.68 7.39 11.07
C ALA A 123 -2.00 6.87 10.45
N GLU A 124 -2.82 7.76 9.86
CA GLU A 124 -4.04 7.40 9.12
C GLU A 124 -3.72 6.45 7.95
N HIS A 125 -2.65 6.72 7.20
CA HIS A 125 -2.19 5.88 6.10
C HIS A 125 -1.89 4.44 6.53
N VAL A 126 -1.15 4.26 7.63
CA VAL A 126 -0.82 2.91 8.13
C VAL A 126 -2.04 2.22 8.73
N ALA A 127 -2.84 2.93 9.52
CA ALA A 127 -4.04 2.36 10.15
C ALA A 127 -5.03 1.84 9.10
N ASN A 128 -5.21 2.58 8.01
CA ASN A 128 -6.24 2.33 7.01
C ASN A 128 -5.72 1.77 5.69
N LEU A 129 -4.45 1.35 5.60
CA LEU A 129 -3.86 0.79 4.37
C LEU A 129 -4.69 -0.34 3.80
N GLN A 130 -4.97 -0.34 2.50
CA GLN A 130 -5.85 -1.32 1.86
C GLN A 130 -5.19 -2.03 0.68
N SER A 131 -4.22 -1.42 0.02
CA SER A 131 -3.58 -2.01 -1.14
C SER A 131 -2.18 -1.48 -1.31
N GLY A 132 -1.41 -2.18 -2.13
CA GLY A 132 -0.03 -1.81 -2.36
C GLY A 132 0.75 -2.88 -3.07
N VAL A 133 2.01 -2.56 -3.33
CA VAL A 133 2.98 -3.48 -3.93
C VAL A 133 4.33 -3.26 -3.28
N LEU A 134 5.02 -4.37 -3.01
CA LEU A 134 6.44 -4.40 -2.70
C LEU A 134 7.22 -4.51 -4.01
N VAL A 135 8.18 -3.62 -4.22
CA VAL A 135 9.21 -3.73 -5.26
C VAL A 135 10.57 -3.76 -4.58
N TYR A 136 11.26 -4.88 -4.68
CA TYR A 136 12.60 -5.04 -4.13
C TYR A 136 13.59 -5.39 -5.25
N VAL A 137 14.60 -4.54 -5.40
CA VAL A 137 15.71 -4.70 -6.35
C VAL A 137 16.98 -5.06 -5.57
N PRO A 138 17.53 -6.28 -5.76
CA PRO A 138 18.73 -6.71 -5.07
C PRO A 138 19.98 -5.87 -5.38
N LYS A 139 21.00 -6.02 -4.54
CA LYS A 139 22.28 -5.34 -4.74
C LYS A 139 22.94 -5.75 -6.05
N ASN A 140 23.55 -4.78 -6.73
CA ASN A 140 24.23 -4.93 -8.03
C ASN A 140 23.31 -5.39 -9.17
N VAL A 141 21.99 -5.21 -9.04
CA VAL A 141 21.04 -5.44 -10.12
C VAL A 141 20.71 -4.12 -10.80
N ASP A 142 20.92 -4.09 -12.11
CA ASP A 142 20.50 -2.98 -12.97
C ASP A 142 19.39 -3.46 -13.91
N LEU A 143 18.30 -2.69 -13.99
CA LEU A 143 17.13 -2.99 -14.82
C LEU A 143 17.18 -2.11 -16.06
N GLU A 144 17.49 -2.72 -17.21
CA GLU A 144 17.58 -2.02 -18.49
C GLU A 144 16.20 -1.63 -19.03
N THR A 145 15.19 -2.44 -18.73
CA THR A 145 13.80 -2.16 -19.04
C THR A 145 13.10 -1.58 -17.80
N PRO A 146 12.17 -0.61 -17.98
CA PRO A 146 11.44 -0.03 -16.88
C PRO A 146 10.39 -1.02 -16.35
N LEU A 147 10.30 -1.15 -15.02
CA LEU A 147 9.13 -1.73 -14.38
C LEU A 147 7.95 -0.74 -14.52
N THR A 148 6.85 -1.22 -15.09
CA THR A 148 5.64 -0.41 -15.32
C THR A 148 4.52 -0.82 -14.37
N CYS A 149 3.97 0.16 -13.66
CA CYS A 149 2.88 -0.06 -12.72
C CYS A 149 1.69 0.85 -13.03
N GLU A 150 0.51 0.26 -13.18
CA GLU A 150 -0.76 0.97 -13.38
C GLU A 150 -1.70 0.74 -12.19
N TYR A 151 -2.09 1.85 -11.54
CA TYR A 151 -3.00 1.86 -10.40
C TYR A 151 -4.26 2.63 -10.77
N ILE A 152 -5.40 1.96 -10.77
CA ILE A 152 -6.68 2.56 -11.15
C ILE A 152 -7.55 2.71 -9.90
N GLN A 153 -7.80 3.95 -9.50
CA GLN A 153 -8.80 4.25 -8.48
C GLN A 153 -10.21 4.31 -9.10
N ASN A 154 -11.16 3.58 -8.51
CA ASN A 154 -12.56 3.67 -8.92
C ASN A 154 -13.31 4.76 -8.14
N SER A 155 -13.35 5.98 -8.69
CA SER A 155 -14.06 7.11 -8.08
C SER A 155 -15.59 7.02 -8.14
N ARG A 156 -16.16 5.98 -8.76
CA ARG A 156 -17.62 5.75 -8.79
C ARG A 156 -18.12 5.03 -7.55
N VAL A 157 -17.22 4.59 -6.69
CA VAL A 157 -17.52 3.84 -5.47
C VAL A 157 -17.12 4.69 -4.28
N GLU A 158 -18.03 4.82 -3.31
CA GLU A 158 -17.78 5.56 -2.08
C GLU A 158 -16.92 4.73 -1.13
N GLY A 159 -15.61 4.95 -1.18
CA GLY A 159 -14.66 4.33 -0.27
C GLY A 159 -13.31 5.02 -0.38
N ASP A 160 -12.59 5.05 0.73
CA ASP A 160 -11.24 5.61 0.74
C ASP A 160 -10.29 4.66 0.01
N TYR A 161 -9.37 5.24 -0.77
CA TYR A 161 -8.33 4.50 -1.46
C TYR A 161 -6.99 4.79 -0.81
N VAL A 162 -6.59 3.91 0.12
CA VAL A 162 -5.31 4.00 0.84
C VAL A 162 -4.36 2.97 0.27
N HIS A 163 -3.43 3.45 -0.56
CA HIS A 163 -2.53 2.63 -1.36
C HIS A 163 -1.06 2.97 -1.08
N HIS A 164 -0.19 1.96 -0.96
CA HIS A 164 1.23 2.14 -0.69
C HIS A 164 2.13 1.33 -1.62
N VAL A 165 3.11 1.99 -2.22
CA VAL A 165 4.18 1.30 -2.96
C VAL A 165 5.46 1.40 -2.16
N LEU A 166 5.99 0.25 -1.74
CA LEU A 166 7.28 0.17 -1.08
C LEU A 166 8.33 -0.22 -2.10
N ILE A 167 9.20 0.73 -2.46
CA ILE A 167 10.32 0.49 -3.37
C ILE A 167 11.60 0.45 -2.56
N VAL A 168 12.32 -0.67 -2.64
CA VAL A 168 13.59 -0.90 -1.95
C VAL A 168 14.63 -1.25 -3.00
N THR A 169 15.69 -0.45 -3.07
CA THR A 169 16.84 -0.70 -3.93
C THR A 169 18.08 -0.81 -3.06
N GLU A 170 18.75 -1.95 -3.09
CA GLU A 170 20.04 -2.09 -2.40
C GLU A 170 21.18 -1.58 -3.28
N ALA A 171 21.96 -0.64 -2.75
CA ALA A 171 23.20 -0.13 -3.37
C ALA A 171 24.41 -0.99 -2.99
#